data_AF-A0A8J8EFG2-F1
#
_entry.id   AF-A0A8J8EFG2-F1
#
_cell.length_a   1.000
_cell.length_b   1.000
_cell.length_c   1.000
_cell.angle_alpha   90.00
_cell.angle_beta   90.00
_cell.angle_gamma   90.00
#
_symmetry.space_group_name_H-M   'P 1'
#
loop_
_entity.id
_entity.type
_entity.pdbx_description
1 polymer ?
#
loop_
_entity_poly.entity_id
_entity_poly.type
_entity_poly.pdbx_seq_one_letter_code
_entity_poly.pdbx_strand_id
1 'polypeptide(L)'
;MSETITHSGEVTRLMAESIAKKIGEKPEDVIWFFELRSLIEASRSGRLDKAEIIRKPAGIDLPLHRLLTAGKKNLEKYRRIEEELRKAGLV
;
A
#
# COMPACT_ATOMS: atom_id res chain seq x y z
N MET A 1 -5.39 -20.89 19.15
CA MET A 1 -4.26 -20.21 18.48
C MET A 1 -4.76 -19.06 17.60
N SER A 2 -5.63 -18.18 18.11
CA SER A 2 -6.27 -17.11 17.33
C SER A 2 -6.01 -15.70 17.86
N GLU A 3 -5.35 -15.53 19.00
CA GLU A 3 -5.14 -14.21 19.61
C GLU A 3 -4.01 -13.41 18.94
N THR A 4 -3.01 -14.09 18.37
CA THR A 4 -1.81 -13.46 17.79
C THR A 4 -2.08 -12.77 16.45
N ILE A 5 -3.00 -13.30 15.63
CA ILE A 5 -3.33 -12.74 14.31
C ILE A 5 -4.14 -11.44 14.47
N THR A 6 -5.02 -11.37 15.47
CA THR A 6 -5.87 -10.20 15.74
C THR A 6 -5.05 -8.99 16.20
N HIS A 7 -4.07 -9.21 17.09
CA HIS A 7 -3.23 -8.12 17.61
C HIS A 7 -2.37 -7.46 16.51
N SER A 8 -1.86 -8.23 15.54
CA SER A 8 -1.05 -7.67 14.45
C SER A 8 -1.86 -6.78 13.52
N GLY A 9 -3.12 -7.13 13.26
CA GLY A 9 -4.02 -6.33 12.42
C GLY A 9 -4.45 -5.02 13.08
N GLU A 10 -4.75 -5.05 14.38
CA GLU A 10 -5.13 -3.86 15.16
C GLU A 10 -3.97 -2.88 15.31
N VAL A 11 -2.75 -3.36 15.60
CA VAL A 11 -1.55 -2.50 15.66
C VAL A 11 -1.29 -1.81 14.33
N THR A 12 -1.40 -2.56 13.22
CA THR A 12 -1.24 -1.99 11.87
C THR A 12 -2.26 -0.89 11.60
N ARG A 13 -3.52 -1.10 12.00
CA ARG A 13 -4.58 -0.10 11.85
C ARG A 13 -4.30 1.15 12.67
N LEU A 14 -3.95 1.01 13.96
CA LEU A 14 -3.66 2.16 14.84
C LEU A 14 -2.46 2.98 14.35
N MET A 15 -1.41 2.31 13.83
CA MET A 15 -0.28 2.97 13.20
C MET A 15 -0.72 3.73 11.95
N ALA A 16 -1.51 3.09 11.08
CA ALA A 16 -2.03 3.72 9.87
C ALA A 16 -2.90 4.94 10.18
N GLU A 17 -3.77 4.87 11.19
CA GLU A 17 -4.60 5.99 11.66
C GLU A 17 -3.76 7.16 12.17
N SER A 18 -2.70 6.87 12.94
CA SER A 18 -1.80 7.88 13.47
C SER A 18 -1.03 8.60 12.36
N ILE A 19 -0.51 7.84 11.39
CA ILE A 19 0.20 8.39 10.23
C ILE A 19 -0.77 9.19 9.36
N ALA A 20 -1.93 8.64 9.05
CA ALA A 20 -2.99 9.27 8.26
C ALA A 20 -3.38 10.63 8.83
N LYS A 21 -3.59 10.71 10.15
CA LYS A 21 -3.86 11.97 10.86
C LYS A 21 -2.72 12.98 10.70
N LYS A 22 -1.45 12.53 10.74
CA LYS A 22 -0.28 13.39 10.62
C LYS A 22 -0.11 13.96 9.21
N ILE A 23 -0.43 13.19 8.17
CA ILE A 23 -0.21 13.59 6.76
C ILE A 23 -1.49 14.05 6.03
N GLY A 24 -2.64 14.02 6.69
CA GLY A 24 -3.92 14.43 6.10
C GLY A 24 -4.49 13.46 5.05
N GLU A 25 -4.13 12.18 5.14
CA GLU A 25 -4.61 11.12 4.24
C GLU A 25 -5.56 10.17 4.95
N LYS A 26 -6.14 9.20 4.22
CA LYS A 26 -6.95 8.14 4.82
C LYS A 26 -6.09 7.00 5.35
N PRO A 27 -6.45 6.32 6.45
CA PRO A 27 -5.72 5.16 6.95
C PRO A 27 -5.55 4.05 5.90
N GLU A 28 -6.58 3.80 5.08
CA GLU A 28 -6.53 2.79 4.01
C GLU A 28 -5.52 3.16 2.92
N ASP A 29 -5.36 4.46 2.65
CA ASP A 29 -4.42 4.97 1.66
C ASP A 29 -2.97 4.83 2.15
N VAL A 30 -2.75 5.00 3.45
CA VAL A 30 -1.46 4.76 4.10
C VAL A 30 -1.10 3.28 4.07
N ILE A 31 -2.02 2.39 4.43
CA ILE A 31 -1.81 0.93 4.37
C ILE A 31 -1.46 0.52 2.94
N TRP A 32 -2.28 0.95 1.97
CA TRP A 32 -2.07 0.68 0.55
C TRP A 32 -0.68 1.15 0.07
N PHE A 33 -0.23 2.32 0.51
CA PHE A 33 1.09 2.85 0.16
C PHE A 33 2.22 1.94 0.65
N PHE A 34 2.18 1.53 1.93
CA PHE A 34 3.24 0.68 2.50
C PHE A 34 3.23 -0.75 1.94
N GLU A 35 2.04 -1.31 1.67
CA GLU A 35 1.91 -2.59 0.95
C GLU A 35 2.55 -2.51 -0.44
N LEU A 36 2.21 -1.47 -1.21
CA LEU A 36 2.75 -1.28 -2.56
C LEU A 36 4.26 -1.04 -2.54
N ARG A 37 4.76 -0.23 -1.60
CA ARG A 37 6.19 0.02 -1.43
C ARG A 37 6.95 -1.26 -1.11
N SER A 38 6.42 -2.08 -0.20
CA SER A 38 7.01 -3.38 0.15
C SER A 38 7.09 -4.30 -1.07
N LEU A 39 6.06 -4.32 -1.92
CA LEU A 39 6.07 -5.07 -3.18
C LEU A 39 7.11 -4.54 -4.19
N ILE A 40 7.25 -3.22 -4.31
CA ILE A 40 8.26 -2.60 -5.18
C ILE A 40 9.67 -2.96 -4.70
N GLU A 41 9.92 -2.93 -3.39
CA GLU A 41 11.20 -3.28 -2.80
C GLU A 41 11.50 -4.79 -2.93
N ALA A 42 10.50 -5.65 -2.74
CA ALA A 42 10.61 -7.08 -3.00
C ALA A 42 10.93 -7.37 -4.49
N SER A 43 10.30 -6.64 -5.41
CA SER A 43 10.59 -6.69 -6.85
C SER A 43 12.03 -6.31 -7.17
N ARG A 44 12.50 -5.19 -6.62
CA ARG A 44 13.88 -4.72 -6.80
C ARG A 44 14.93 -5.67 -6.23
N SER A 45 14.62 -6.35 -5.13
CA SER A 45 15.53 -7.30 -4.48
C SER A 45 15.47 -8.72 -5.05
N GLY A 46 14.61 -8.97 -6.05
CA GLY A 46 14.43 -10.30 -6.63
C GLY A 46 13.75 -11.31 -5.70
N ARG A 47 13.08 -10.84 -4.63
CA ARG A 47 12.43 -11.65 -3.59
C ARG A 47 10.90 -11.74 -3.74
N LEU A 48 10.38 -11.55 -4.95
CA LEU A 48 8.94 -11.58 -5.23
C LEU A 48 8.28 -12.92 -4.88
N ASP A 49 9.04 -14.00 -4.96
CA ASP A 49 8.70 -15.36 -4.57
C ASP A 49 8.34 -15.52 -3.08
N LYS A 50 8.75 -14.57 -2.22
CA LYS A 50 8.41 -14.54 -0.79
C LYS A 50 7.36 -13.49 -0.42
N ALA A 51 7.01 -12.60 -1.36
CA ALA A 51 5.87 -11.74 -1.17
C ALA A 51 4.63 -12.61 -1.39
N GLU A 52 3.85 -12.84 -0.34
CA GLU A 52 2.54 -13.50 -0.43
C GLU A 52 1.63 -12.61 -1.31
N ILE A 53 1.71 -12.78 -2.63
CA ILE A 53 0.76 -12.21 -3.58
C ILE A 53 -0.50 -13.08 -3.46
N ILE A 54 -1.15 -13.04 -2.29
CA ILE A 54 -2.46 -13.66 -2.09
C ILE A 54 -3.48 -12.74 -2.77
N ARG A 55 -3.59 -12.84 -4.09
CA ARG A 55 -4.87 -12.76 -4.79
C ARG A 55 -4.79 -13.73 -5.95
N LYS A 56 -5.71 -14.70 -5.97
CA LYS A 56 -6.03 -15.47 -7.20
C LYS A 56 -6.05 -14.49 -8.38
N PRO A 57 -5.52 -14.85 -9.55
CA PRO A 57 -5.63 -14.01 -10.73
C PRO A 57 -7.12 -13.82 -11.03
N ALA A 58 -7.70 -12.73 -10.54
CA ALA A 58 -8.95 -12.22 -11.04
C ALA A 58 -8.59 -11.70 -12.43
N GLY A 59 -9.04 -12.39 -13.47
CA GLY A 59 -8.87 -11.93 -14.84
C GLY A 59 -9.27 -10.47 -14.90
N ILE A 60 -8.36 -9.60 -15.31
CA ILE A 60 -8.64 -8.18 -15.42
C ILE A 60 -9.34 -7.96 -16.76
N ASP A 61 -10.67 -8.09 -16.76
CA ASP A 61 -11.52 -7.81 -17.93
C ASP A 61 -11.83 -6.31 -18.01
N LEU A 62 -10.78 -5.50 -18.17
CA LEU A 62 -10.90 -4.06 -18.35
C LEU A 62 -10.18 -3.63 -19.62
N PRO A 63 -10.78 -2.74 -20.43
CA PRO A 63 -10.09 -2.16 -21.57
C PRO A 63 -8.76 -1.50 -21.17
N LEU A 64 -7.71 -1.66 -22.00
CA LEU A 64 -6.37 -1.12 -21.75
C LEU A 64 -6.39 0.37 -21.37
N HIS A 65 -7.22 1.19 -22.03
CA HIS A 65 -7.33 2.62 -21.71
C HIS A 65 -7.81 2.88 -20.27
N ARG A 66 -8.69 2.03 -19.73
CA ARG A 66 -9.16 2.14 -18.34
C ARG A 66 -8.05 1.75 -17.37
N LEU A 67 -7.27 0.72 -17.71
CA LEU A 67 -6.12 0.31 -16.92
C LEU A 67 -5.04 1.38 -16.87
N LEU A 68 -4.69 1.98 -18.01
CA LEU A 68 -3.74 3.08 -18.07
C LEU A 68 -4.23 4.30 -17.28
N THR A 69 -5.53 4.62 -17.36
CA THR A 69 -6.13 5.71 -16.59
C THR A 69 -6.08 5.43 -15.09
N ALA A 70 -6.42 4.21 -14.66
CA ALA A 70 -6.34 3.81 -13.26
C ALA A 70 -4.88 3.84 -12.76
N GLY A 71 -3.95 3.35 -13.57
CA GLY A 71 -2.51 3.37 -13.28
C GLY A 71 -1.97 4.79 -13.07
N LYS A 72 -2.33 5.74 -13.94
CA LYS A 72 -1.96 7.16 -13.79
C LYS A 72 -2.47 7.75 -12.48
N LYS A 73 -3.77 7.56 -12.17
CA LYS A 73 -4.38 8.03 -10.92
C LYS A 73 -3.70 7.44 -9.68
N ASN A 74 -3.41 6.13 -9.71
CA ASN A 74 -2.74 5.47 -8.60
C ASN A 74 -1.30 5.95 -8.44
N LEU A 75 -0.58 6.21 -9.54
CA LEU A 75 0.78 6.76 -9.49
C LEU A 75 0.81 8.17 -8.88
N GLU A 76 -0.14 9.04 -9.25
CA GLU A 76 -0.28 10.37 -8.67
C GLU A 76 -0.57 10.30 -7.17
N LYS A 77 -1.49 9.42 -6.77
CA LYS A 77 -1.79 9.16 -5.35
C LYS A 77 -0.56 8.67 -4.59
N TYR A 78 0.19 7.72 -5.15
CA TYR A 78 1.41 7.20 -4.53
C TYR A 78 2.42 8.32 -4.28
N ARG A 79 2.70 9.14 -5.30
CA ARG A 79 3.65 10.27 -5.20
C ARG A 79 3.20 11.31 -4.18
N ARG A 80 1.89 11.60 -4.11
CA ARG A 80 1.34 12.53 -3.12
C ARG A 80 1.60 12.04 -1.69
N ILE A 81 1.28 10.78 -1.40
CA ILE A 81 1.49 10.20 -0.08
C ILE A 81 2.98 10.14 0.27
N GLU A 82 3.84 9.76 -0.68
CA GLU A 82 5.30 9.75 -0.50
C GLU A 82 5.85 11.14 -0.13
N GLU A 83 5.39 12.18 -0.82
CA GLU A 83 5.78 13.56 -0.57
C GLU A 83 5.35 14.02 0.84
N GLU A 84 4.12 13.73 1.26
CA GLU A 84 3.62 14.10 2.59
C GLU A 84 4.33 13.33 3.71
N LEU A 85 4.61 12.04 3.51
CA LEU A 85 5.43 11.24 4.43
C LEU A 85 6.85 11.82 4.56
N ARG A 86 7.46 12.25 3.44
CA ARG A 86 8.78 12.86 3.42
C ARG A 86 8.80 14.18 4.19
N LYS A 87 7.81 15.05 3.97
CA LYS A 87 7.64 16.29 4.74
C LYS A 87 7.45 16.03 6.24
N ALA A 88 6.79 14.92 6.58
CA ALA A 88 6.58 14.49 7.96
C ALA A 88 7.80 13.78 8.59
N GLY A 89 8.89 13.56 7.85
CA GLY A 89 10.11 12.87 8.31
C GLY A 89 9.91 11.38 8.57
N LEU A 90 8.95 10.74 7.90
CA LEU A 90 8.61 9.33 8.09
C LEU A 90 9.23 8.40 7.04
N VAL A 91 9.72 8.96 5.93
CA VAL A 91 10.37 8.24 4.82
C VAL A 91 11.53 9.03 4.23
#